data_AF-A0A7K0TYH1-F1
#
_entry.id   AF-A0A7K0TYH1-F1
#
_cell.length_a   1.000
_cell.length_b   1.000
_cell.length_c   1.000
_cell.angle_alpha   90.00
_cell.angle_beta   90.00
_cell.angle_gamma   90.00
#
_symmetry.space_group_name_H-M   'P 1'
#
loop_
_entity.id
_entity.type
_entity.pdbx_description
1 polymer ?
#
loop_
_entity_poly.entity_id
_entity_poly.type
_entity_poly.pdbx_seq_one_letter_code
_entity_poly.pdbx_strand_id
1 'polypeptide(L)'
;MTKTTIALAALGTGALLWAPSAHAAEATYVVTVGSVTVNEGAQPTASVPLTLSEVAPAGGLCLRVTIGLEGDSALADNDYVAQSGQWVAISAGDSSATALVPIIDDLEAEVEQAFTVSVSRIDCVGVTEFAGSVDTSDIGRVTVLDNDALPLTGGSVGLVWA
;
A
#
# COMPACT_ATOMS: atom_id res chain seq x y z
N MET A 1 18.60 -41.59 47.52
CA MET A 1 17.33 -42.32 47.36
C MET A 1 16.26 -41.59 48.15
N THR A 2 15.41 -40.83 47.48
CA THR A 2 14.13 -40.39 48.06
C THR A 2 13.12 -40.41 46.93
N LYS A 3 12.26 -41.41 47.04
CA LYS A 3 11.21 -41.78 46.10
C LYS A 3 10.00 -40.92 46.49
N THR A 4 9.65 -39.91 45.70
CA THR A 4 8.44 -39.12 45.97
C THR A 4 7.27 -39.76 45.25
N THR A 5 6.37 -40.33 46.05
CA THR A 5 5.13 -40.99 45.66
C THR A 5 4.15 -39.99 45.06
N ILE A 6 3.71 -40.21 43.82
CA ILE A 6 2.53 -39.54 43.24
C ILE A 6 1.30 -40.32 43.69
N ALA A 7 0.41 -39.68 44.45
CA ALA A 7 -0.88 -40.24 44.81
C ALA A 7 -1.81 -40.17 43.59
N LEU A 8 -2.28 -41.33 43.13
CA LEU A 8 -3.28 -41.47 42.09
C LEU A 8 -4.67 -41.46 42.76
N ALA A 9 -5.43 -40.38 42.56
CA ALA A 9 -6.85 -40.35 42.92
C ALA A 9 -7.69 -40.93 41.77
N ALA A 10 -8.78 -41.59 42.16
CA ALA A 10 -9.55 -42.56 41.40
C ALA A 10 -10.16 -42.07 40.07
N LEU A 11 -10.36 -43.05 39.19
CA LEU A 11 -11.01 -43.00 37.88
C LEU A 11 -12.46 -42.48 38.00
N GLY A 12 -12.67 -41.25 37.53
CA GLY A 12 -13.97 -40.75 37.10
C GLY A 12 -14.02 -40.75 35.57
N THR A 13 -15.06 -41.35 34.99
CA THR A 13 -15.27 -41.54 33.56
C THR A 13 -15.00 -40.28 32.72
N GLY A 14 -13.95 -40.38 31.89
CA GLY A 14 -13.89 -39.90 30.51
C GLY A 14 -14.22 -38.44 30.23
N ALA A 15 -13.21 -37.58 30.28
CA ALA A 15 -12.80 -36.73 29.15
C ALA A 15 -11.67 -35.81 29.64
N LEU A 16 -10.42 -36.22 29.40
CA LEU A 16 -9.36 -35.23 29.26
C LEU A 16 -9.65 -34.52 27.93
N LEU A 17 -10.48 -33.47 27.99
CA LEU A 17 -10.59 -32.52 26.89
C LEU A 17 -9.24 -31.83 26.82
N TRP A 18 -8.35 -32.37 26.00
CA TRP A 18 -7.31 -31.58 25.39
C TRP A 18 -8.05 -30.48 24.63
N ALA A 19 -8.19 -29.31 25.23
CA ALA A 19 -8.52 -28.12 24.46
C ALA A 19 -7.35 -27.98 23.48
N PRO A 20 -7.56 -28.04 22.14
CA PRO A 20 -6.51 -27.54 21.27
C PRO A 20 -6.15 -26.17 21.82
N SER A 21 -4.86 -25.91 22.03
CA SER A 21 -4.39 -24.54 22.21
C SER A 21 -5.16 -23.74 21.17
N ALA A 22 -6.05 -22.85 21.62
CA ALA A 22 -6.83 -22.04 20.71
C ALA A 22 -5.78 -21.32 19.88
N HIS A 23 -5.51 -21.85 18.69
CA HIS A 23 -4.80 -21.10 17.68
C HIS A 23 -5.73 -19.92 17.52
N ALA A 24 -5.26 -18.75 17.97
CA ALA A 24 -5.97 -17.51 17.70
C ALA A 24 -6.37 -17.58 16.23
N ALA A 25 -7.64 -17.26 15.93
CA ALA A 25 -8.07 -17.17 14.55
C ALA A 25 -7.00 -16.37 13.80
N GLU A 26 -6.37 -16.99 12.79
CA GLU A 26 -5.31 -16.33 12.04
C GLU A 26 -5.92 -15.03 11.50
N ALA A 27 -5.40 -13.88 11.96
CA ALA A 27 -5.97 -12.60 11.56
C ALA A 27 -5.74 -12.44 10.06
N THR A 28 -6.84 -12.27 9.31
CA THR A 28 -6.75 -11.92 7.89
C THR A 28 -6.83 -10.41 7.76
N TYR A 29 -5.74 -9.78 7.36
CA TYR A 29 -5.76 -8.38 6.98
C TYR A 29 -6.16 -8.25 5.52
N VAL A 30 -6.96 -7.25 5.20
CA VAL A 30 -7.17 -6.80 3.82
C VAL A 30 -6.53 -5.42 3.71
N VAL A 31 -5.67 -5.25 2.70
CA VAL A 31 -5.11 -3.94 2.36
C VAL A 31 -5.95 -3.32 1.25
N THR A 32 -6.48 -2.13 1.51
CA THR A 32 -7.10 -1.27 0.51
C THR A 32 -6.09 -0.21 0.08
N VAL A 33 -5.91 -0.05 -1.23
CA VAL A 33 -5.07 0.96 -1.86
C VAL A 33 -5.97 2.01 -2.47
N GLY A 34 -5.96 3.23 -1.91
CA GLY A 34 -6.81 4.29 -2.42
C GLY A 34 -6.38 4.79 -3.80
N SER A 35 -7.30 5.45 -4.47
CA SER A 35 -7.04 6.16 -5.73
C SER A 35 -7.02 7.66 -5.48
N VAL A 36 -6.18 8.38 -6.20
CA VAL A 36 -6.02 9.83 -6.06
C VAL A 36 -5.89 10.51 -7.42
N THR A 37 -6.34 11.75 -7.50
CA THR A 37 -6.09 12.63 -8.64
C THR A 37 -5.19 13.76 -8.18
N VAL A 38 -4.17 14.06 -8.96
CA VAL A 38 -3.19 15.11 -8.68
C VAL A 38 -3.07 16.03 -9.89
N ASN A 39 -2.96 17.32 -9.61
CA ASN A 39 -2.59 18.29 -10.63
C ASN A 39 -1.07 18.38 -10.69
N GLU A 40 -0.51 18.15 -11.87
CA GLU A 40 0.90 18.37 -12.15
C GLU A 40 1.33 19.79 -11.77
N GLY A 41 2.57 19.96 -11.32
CA GLY A 41 3.18 21.20 -10.81
C GLY A 41 2.60 21.78 -9.52
N ALA A 42 1.28 21.75 -9.34
CA ALA A 42 0.60 22.20 -8.14
C ALA A 42 0.74 21.17 -6.99
N GLN A 43 0.82 19.88 -7.34
CA GLN A 43 0.95 18.77 -6.40
C GLN A 43 2.17 17.91 -6.76
N PRO A 44 3.39 18.26 -6.31
CA PRO A 44 4.63 17.57 -6.67
C PRO A 44 4.73 16.15 -6.10
N THR A 45 3.70 15.68 -5.38
CA THR A 45 3.68 14.35 -4.77
C THR A 45 2.24 13.85 -4.68
N ALA A 46 1.98 12.67 -5.23
CA ALA A 46 0.75 11.92 -4.98
C ALA A 46 0.83 11.22 -3.62
N SER A 47 -0.19 11.45 -2.79
CA SER A 47 -0.33 10.86 -1.46
C SER A 47 -1.38 9.76 -1.50
N VAL A 48 -0.95 8.52 -1.79
CA VAL A 48 -1.83 7.37 -1.96
C VAL A 48 -2.13 6.73 -0.61
N PRO A 49 -3.39 6.71 -0.14
CA PRO A 49 -3.71 6.15 1.17
C PRO A 49 -3.71 4.62 1.12
N LEU A 50 -3.07 3.99 2.11
CA LEU A 50 -3.07 2.56 2.34
C LEU A 50 -3.85 2.30 3.63
N THR A 51 -4.89 1.46 3.58
CA THR A 51 -5.75 1.18 4.73
C THR A 51 -5.83 -0.31 4.99
N LEU A 52 -5.75 -0.72 6.25
CA LEU A 52 -5.97 -2.07 6.71
C LEU A 52 -7.42 -2.26 7.17
N SER A 53 -7.97 -3.45 6.97
CA SER A 53 -9.29 -3.83 7.48
C SER A 53 -9.41 -3.76 9.01
N GLU A 54 -8.29 -3.87 9.72
CA GLU A 54 -8.18 -3.79 11.17
C GLU A 54 -6.87 -3.09 11.56
N VAL A 55 -6.75 -2.66 12.82
CA VAL A 55 -5.51 -2.03 13.31
C VAL A 55 -4.33 -3.01 13.24
N ALA A 56 -3.15 -2.48 12.92
CA ALA A 56 -1.92 -3.25 12.83
C ALA A 56 -1.59 -3.88 14.20
N PRO A 57 -1.04 -5.12 14.20
CA PRO A 57 -0.78 -5.87 15.42
C PRO A 57 0.37 -5.23 16.21
N ALA A 58 0.63 -5.77 17.41
CA ALA A 58 1.84 -5.43 18.15
C ALA A 58 3.08 -5.64 17.27
N GLY A 59 3.93 -4.62 17.20
CA GLY A 59 5.07 -4.58 16.27
C GLY A 59 4.81 -3.75 15.01
N GLY A 60 3.58 -3.64 14.54
CA GLY A 60 3.23 -2.93 13.31
C GLY A 60 3.51 -3.74 12.03
N LEU A 61 3.12 -3.19 10.89
CA LEU A 61 3.28 -3.78 9.56
C LEU A 61 4.15 -2.90 8.66
N CYS A 62 4.88 -3.52 7.75
CA CYS A 62 5.68 -2.87 6.71
C CYS A 62 5.20 -3.38 5.35
N LEU A 63 4.63 -2.49 4.54
CA LEU A 63 4.03 -2.80 3.25
C LEU A 63 5.05 -2.47 2.16
N ARG A 64 5.36 -3.43 1.28
CA ARG A 64 6.15 -3.19 0.08
C ARG A 64 5.24 -2.74 -1.04
N VAL A 65 5.32 -1.46 -1.37
CA VAL A 65 4.54 -0.82 -2.42
C VAL A 65 5.25 -0.98 -3.76
N THR A 66 4.48 -1.35 -4.77
CA THR A 66 4.88 -1.39 -6.17
C THR A 66 4.12 -0.30 -6.92
N ILE A 67 4.82 0.44 -7.77
CA ILE A 67 4.28 1.55 -8.57
C ILE A 67 4.50 1.19 -10.05
N GLY A 68 3.48 1.46 -10.86
CA GLY A 68 3.50 1.18 -12.29
C GLY A 68 3.26 -0.30 -12.59
N LEU A 69 2.26 -0.57 -13.42
CA LEU A 69 2.01 -1.89 -14.00
C LEU A 69 2.00 -1.78 -15.53
N GLU A 70 2.10 -2.93 -16.20
CA GLU A 70 2.03 -2.96 -17.67
C GLU A 70 0.67 -2.44 -18.15
N GLY A 71 0.69 -1.50 -19.10
CA GLY A 71 -0.52 -0.90 -19.69
C GLY A 71 -0.95 0.44 -19.06
N ASP A 72 -0.21 0.95 -18.08
CA ASP A 72 -0.40 2.32 -17.58
C ASP A 72 -0.10 3.36 -18.68
N SER A 73 -0.87 4.45 -18.71
CA SER A 73 -0.68 5.53 -19.69
C SER A 73 0.33 6.55 -19.23
N ALA A 74 0.52 6.69 -17.91
CA ALA A 74 1.59 7.48 -17.36
C ALA A 74 2.93 6.71 -17.38
N LEU A 75 3.99 7.34 -17.86
CA LEU A 75 5.31 6.76 -18.02
C LEU A 75 6.23 7.13 -16.86
N ALA A 76 6.92 6.11 -16.32
CA ALA A 76 7.96 6.32 -15.33
C ALA A 76 9.09 7.20 -15.89
N ASP A 77 9.64 8.06 -15.03
CA ASP A 77 10.67 9.04 -15.33
C ASP A 77 10.26 10.16 -16.32
N ASN A 78 9.02 10.12 -16.84
CA ASN A 78 8.37 11.23 -17.54
C ASN A 78 7.35 11.91 -16.62
N ASP A 79 6.37 11.17 -16.10
CA ASP A 79 5.22 11.76 -15.39
C ASP A 79 5.31 11.54 -13.87
N TYR A 80 6.06 10.52 -13.45
CA TYR A 80 6.31 10.22 -12.05
C TYR A 80 7.67 9.57 -11.85
N VAL A 81 8.24 9.74 -10.66
CA VAL A 81 9.49 9.06 -10.30
C VAL A 81 9.17 7.64 -9.85
N ALA A 82 9.61 6.65 -10.63
CA ALA A 82 9.47 5.25 -10.23
C ALA A 82 10.30 4.97 -8.98
N GLN A 83 9.62 4.54 -7.91
CA GLN A 83 10.30 4.06 -6.71
C GLN A 83 10.27 2.53 -6.71
N SER A 84 11.42 1.91 -6.92
CA SER A 84 11.52 0.45 -6.84
C SER A 84 11.29 -0.01 -5.40
N GLY A 85 10.08 -0.51 -5.10
CA GLY A 85 9.79 -1.20 -3.84
C GLY A 85 9.86 -0.33 -2.59
N GLN A 86 9.08 0.75 -2.53
CA GLN A 86 8.95 1.59 -1.34
C GLN A 86 8.39 0.77 -0.16
N TRP A 87 9.02 0.89 1.01
CA TRP A 87 8.49 0.33 2.26
C TRP A 87 7.68 1.39 3.00
N VAL A 88 6.43 1.08 3.31
CA VAL A 88 5.53 1.94 4.09
C VAL A 88 5.19 1.25 5.40
N ALA A 89 5.51 1.88 6.52
CA ALA A 89 5.20 1.36 7.84
C ALA A 89 3.80 1.81 8.31
N ILE A 90 3.02 0.88 8.86
CA ILE A 90 1.82 1.14 9.65
C ILE A 90 2.15 0.73 11.09
N SER A 91 2.21 1.71 11.99
CA SER A 91 2.59 1.47 13.38
C SER A 91 1.55 0.62 14.11
N ALA A 92 1.97 -0.09 15.15
CA ALA A 92 1.05 -0.86 15.98
C ALA A 92 -0.10 0.01 16.51
N GLY A 93 -1.34 -0.46 16.34
CA GLY A 93 -2.54 0.29 16.73
C GLY A 93 -3.07 1.27 15.67
N ASP A 94 -2.31 1.57 14.62
CA ASP A 94 -2.79 2.33 13.46
C ASP A 94 -3.39 1.38 12.42
N SER A 95 -4.33 1.87 11.62
CA SER A 95 -4.91 1.12 10.50
C SER A 95 -4.59 1.72 9.13
N SER A 96 -3.78 2.78 9.06
CA SER A 96 -3.52 3.46 7.80
C SER A 96 -2.14 4.11 7.74
N ALA A 97 -1.59 4.19 6.53
CA ALA A 97 -0.43 5.01 6.20
C ALA A 97 -0.59 5.57 4.78
N THR A 98 0.42 6.28 4.30
CA THR A 98 0.42 6.88 2.96
C THR A 98 1.67 6.47 2.20
N ALA A 99 1.47 5.95 0.99
CA ALA A 99 2.53 5.83 0.00
C ALA A 99 2.68 7.17 -0.72
N LEU A 100 3.90 7.71 -0.73
CA LEU A 100 4.21 8.96 -1.42
C LEU A 100 4.85 8.63 -2.76
N VAL A 101 4.35 9.21 -3.84
CA VAL A 101 4.93 9.07 -5.19
C VAL A 101 5.23 10.46 -5.74
N PRO A 102 6.50 10.82 -5.97
CA PRO A 102 6.83 12.10 -6.58
C PRO A 102 6.25 12.19 -8.00
N ILE A 103 5.62 13.32 -8.29
CA ILE A 103 5.08 13.66 -9.61
C ILE A 103 6.09 14.58 -10.28
N ILE A 104 6.40 14.31 -11.53
CA ILE A 104 7.28 15.15 -12.34
C ILE A 104 6.39 16.25 -12.93
N ASP A 105 6.93 17.46 -12.99
CA ASP A 105 6.30 18.64 -13.58
C ASP A 105 7.18 19.05 -14.75
N ASP A 106 6.61 19.14 -15.95
CA ASP A 106 7.33 19.61 -17.12
C ASP A 106 6.67 20.81 -17.84
N LEU A 107 6.75 20.87 -19.16
CA LEU A 107 6.21 21.95 -20.00
C LEU A 107 5.47 21.41 -21.24
N GLU A 108 5.35 20.08 -21.36
CA GLU A 108 4.74 19.40 -22.48
C GLU A 108 3.24 19.24 -22.19
N ALA A 109 2.40 19.80 -23.05
CA ALA A 109 0.97 19.61 -22.92
C ALA A 109 0.58 18.16 -23.26
N GLU A 110 0.04 17.46 -22.26
CA GLU A 110 -0.34 16.05 -22.32
C GLU A 110 -1.85 15.87 -22.13
N VAL A 111 -2.34 14.67 -22.45
CA VAL A 111 -3.70 14.28 -22.07
C VAL A 111 -3.68 13.66 -20.69
N GLU A 112 -4.82 13.58 -20.00
CA GLU A 112 -4.92 12.89 -18.72
C GLU A 112 -4.27 11.49 -18.79
N GLN A 113 -3.27 11.27 -17.95
CA GLN A 113 -2.58 10.00 -17.80
C GLN A 113 -2.79 9.41 -16.41
N ALA A 114 -2.48 8.12 -16.28
CA ALA A 114 -2.59 7.43 -15.00
C ALA A 114 -1.60 6.28 -14.88
N PHE A 115 -1.19 6.04 -13.64
CA PHE A 115 -0.44 4.86 -13.23
C PHE A 115 -1.09 4.17 -12.04
N THR A 116 -0.69 2.94 -11.79
CA THR A 116 -1.22 2.11 -10.71
C THR A 116 -0.27 1.99 -9.53
N VAL A 117 -0.85 1.74 -8.35
CA VAL A 117 -0.14 1.47 -7.10
C VAL A 117 -0.72 0.21 -6.47
N SER A 118 0.13 -0.71 -6.04
CA SER A 118 -0.27 -1.97 -5.40
C SER A 118 0.67 -2.32 -4.25
N VAL A 119 0.28 -3.30 -3.43
CA VAL A 119 1.13 -3.84 -2.37
C VAL A 119 1.55 -5.26 -2.77
N SER A 120 2.86 -5.49 -2.93
CA SER A 120 3.38 -6.78 -3.41
C SER A 120 3.84 -7.71 -2.29
N ARG A 121 4.04 -7.17 -1.09
CA ARG A 121 4.49 -7.92 0.08
C ARG A 121 4.17 -7.16 1.35
N ILE A 122 3.98 -7.90 2.44
CA ILE A 122 3.97 -7.35 3.80
C ILE A 122 4.99 -8.11 4.64
N ASP A 123 5.72 -7.37 5.45
CA ASP A 123 6.58 -7.89 6.50
C ASP A 123 6.16 -7.24 7.83
N CYS A 124 6.29 -7.94 8.94
CA CYS A 124 5.95 -7.38 10.24
C CYS A 124 7.19 -6.84 10.93
N VAL A 125 7.07 -5.72 11.63
CA VAL A 125 8.22 -5.08 12.29
C VAL A 125 8.40 -5.69 13.68
N GLY A 126 9.57 -6.28 13.91
CA GLY A 126 9.96 -6.77 15.25
C GLY A 126 9.24 -8.03 15.74
N VAL A 127 8.46 -8.71 14.89
CA VAL A 127 7.93 -10.05 15.16
C VAL A 127 8.60 -11.07 14.24
N THR A 128 8.99 -12.21 14.80
CA THR A 128 9.70 -13.27 14.07
C THR A 128 8.76 -14.17 13.28
N GLU A 129 7.48 -14.23 13.66
CA GLU A 129 6.45 -15.02 12.99
C GLU A 129 5.13 -14.25 13.02
N PHE A 130 4.58 -13.98 11.83
CA PHE A 130 3.21 -13.51 11.66
C PHE A 130 2.36 -14.69 11.18
N ALA A 131 1.46 -15.16 12.03
CA ALA A 131 0.56 -16.29 11.76
C ALA A 131 -0.82 -15.79 11.26
N GLY A 132 -0.80 -14.80 10.37
CA GLY A 132 -2.00 -14.26 9.74
C GLY A 132 -1.86 -14.30 8.22
N SER A 133 -2.99 -14.22 7.52
CA SER A 133 -2.99 -14.02 6.07
C SER A 133 -3.15 -12.53 5.76
N VAL A 134 -2.62 -12.07 4.62
CA VAL A 134 -2.91 -10.72 4.15
C VAL A 134 -3.31 -10.75 2.68
N ASP A 135 -4.46 -10.16 2.39
CA ASP A 135 -4.92 -9.88 1.05
C ASP A 135 -4.37 -8.53 0.58
N THR A 136 -3.52 -8.57 -0.44
CA THR A 136 -2.92 -7.40 -1.09
C THR A 136 -3.34 -7.28 -2.56
N SER A 137 -4.48 -7.88 -2.92
CA SER A 137 -4.97 -7.90 -4.31
C SER A 137 -5.51 -6.56 -4.81
N ASP A 138 -5.75 -5.60 -3.91
CA ASP A 138 -6.26 -4.28 -4.28
C ASP A 138 -5.22 -3.43 -5.01
N ILE A 139 -5.70 -2.60 -5.94
CA ILE A 139 -4.88 -1.75 -6.79
C ILE A 139 -5.50 -0.35 -6.79
N GLY A 140 -4.71 0.63 -6.38
CA GLY A 140 -5.06 2.04 -6.47
C GLY A 140 -4.65 2.62 -7.82
N ARG A 141 -5.37 3.65 -8.27
CA ARG A 141 -5.04 4.44 -9.46
C ARG A 141 -4.65 5.86 -9.08
N VAL A 142 -3.54 6.34 -9.62
CA VAL A 142 -3.16 7.76 -9.58
C VAL A 142 -3.44 8.36 -10.94
N THR A 143 -4.27 9.40 -10.98
CA THR A 143 -4.56 10.19 -12.19
C THR A 143 -3.78 11.49 -12.14
N VAL A 144 -3.00 11.77 -13.17
CA VAL A 144 -2.22 12.99 -13.31
C VAL A 144 -2.95 13.92 -14.28
N LEU A 145 -3.30 15.11 -13.80
CA LEU A 145 -3.92 16.16 -14.58
C LEU A 145 -2.85 17.15 -15.00
N ASP A 146 -2.59 17.20 -16.30
CA ASP A 146 -1.69 18.14 -16.95
C ASP A 146 -2.10 19.60 -16.65
N ASN A 147 -1.11 20.43 -16.33
CA ASN A 147 -1.28 21.85 -16.05
C ASN A 147 -0.80 22.75 -17.22
N ASP A 148 -0.25 22.16 -18.27
CA ASP A 148 0.38 22.87 -19.37
C ASP A 148 -0.60 23.24 -20.48
N ALA A 149 -0.28 24.35 -21.15
CA ALA A 149 -1.06 24.83 -22.28
C ALA A 149 -0.52 24.22 -23.57
N LEU A 150 -1.42 23.73 -24.44
CA LEU A 150 -1.06 23.38 -25.81
C LEU A 150 -0.23 24.50 -26.45
N PRO A 151 0.85 24.17 -27.20
CA PRO A 151 1.61 25.17 -27.92
C PRO A 151 0.67 26.02 -28.78
N LEU A 152 0.82 27.34 -28.71
CA LEU A 152 0.04 28.26 -29.54
C LEU A 152 0.36 27.99 -31.01
N THR A 153 -0.42 27.12 -31.66
CA THR A 153 -0.36 26.86 -33.10
C THR A 153 -1.08 27.98 -33.82
N GLY A 154 -0.45 29.16 -33.86
CA GLY A 154 -1.11 30.34 -34.40
C GLY A 154 -0.19 31.54 -34.45
N GLY A 155 0.73 31.51 -35.40
CA GLY A 155 1.55 32.67 -35.76
C GLY A 155 0.70 33.91 -35.99
N SER A 156 1.23 35.06 -35.56
CA SER A 156 0.82 36.35 -36.08
C SER A 156 1.22 36.46 -37.55
N VAL A 157 0.53 35.76 -38.45
CA VAL A 157 0.56 36.08 -39.88
C VAL A 157 -0.43 37.21 -40.13
N GLY A 158 0.09 38.42 -39.94
CA GLY A 158 -0.23 39.60 -40.72
C GLY A 158 -1.54 40.32 -40.39
N LEU A 159 -1.42 41.59 -40.03
CA LEU A 159 -2.14 42.64 -40.73
C LEU A 159 -1.22 43.88 -40.80
N VAL A 160 -0.38 43.93 -41.83
CA VAL A 160 0.09 45.21 -42.37
C VAL A 160 -1.13 45.85 -43.03
N TRP A 161 -1.72 46.86 -42.39
CA TRP A 161 -2.58 47.82 -43.08
C TRP A 161 -2.13 49.23 -42.76
N ALA A 162 -1.85 49.94 -43.86
CA ALA A 162 -1.60 51.37 -44.03
C ALA A 162 -0.26 51.91 -43.52
#